data_AF-A0A2V6LC04-F1
#
_entry.id   AF-A0A2V6LC04-F1
#
_cell.length_a   1.000
_cell.length_b   1.000
_cell.length_c   1.000
_cell.angle_alpha   90.00
_cell.angle_beta   90.00
_cell.angle_gamma   90.00
#
_symmetry.space_group_name_H-M   'P 1'
#
loop_
_entity.id
_entity.type
_entity.pdbx_description
1 polymer ?
#
loop_
_entity_poly.entity_id
_entity_poly.type
_entity_poly.pdbx_seq_one_letter_code
_entity_poly.pdbx_strand_id
1 'polypeptide(L)'
;MKKPFTLLTSAFCLFAFLTLAPAAPGQTTDPAAKMQALSQQLKLTPQQKMQMLPILKAEGPKIEAIKNNPSLPPMQKMKQFHAIHAESAPQLQKILSPAQYQQLQAIREQDIKKAIAAKRAAR
;
A
#
# COMPACT_ATOMS: atom_id res chain seq x y z
N MET A 1 33.27 51.55 36.14
CA MET A 1 32.04 52.27 36.57
C MET A 1 31.32 52.72 35.30
N LYS A 2 30.04 52.51 35.02
CA LYS A 2 28.91 51.75 35.56
C LYS A 2 28.02 51.49 34.33
N LYS A 3 27.55 50.26 34.12
CA LYS A 3 26.52 49.93 33.13
C LYS A 3 25.16 50.51 33.58
N PRO A 4 24.25 50.79 32.64
CA PRO A 4 22.82 50.51 32.86
C PRO A 4 22.31 49.65 31.68
N PHE A 5 22.11 48.35 31.82
CA PHE A 5 20.93 47.67 32.35
C PHE A 5 19.62 48.47 32.22
N THR A 6 18.82 48.13 31.21
CA THR A 6 17.42 47.65 31.32
C THR A 6 16.70 48.00 30.01
N LEU A 7 16.23 46.98 29.28
CA LEU A 7 14.85 46.93 28.76
C LEU A 7 14.58 45.54 28.20
N LEU A 8 13.82 44.81 29.00
CA LEU A 8 13.15 43.56 28.68
C LEU A 8 12.00 43.87 27.72
N THR A 9 12.15 43.55 26.44
CA THR A 9 11.01 43.49 25.51
C THR A 9 10.87 42.07 24.99
N SER A 10 10.05 41.32 25.74
CA SER A 10 9.33 40.14 25.28
C SER A 10 8.58 40.46 23.98
N ALA A 11 8.95 39.77 22.91
CA ALA A 11 8.06 39.48 21.80
C ALA A 11 8.26 38.01 21.44
N PHE A 12 7.76 37.15 22.34
CA PHE A 12 7.56 35.73 22.10
C PHE A 12 6.45 35.60 21.05
N CYS A 13 6.80 35.74 19.77
CA CYS A 13 5.91 35.37 18.67
C CYS A 13 5.78 33.85 18.66
N LEU A 14 4.80 33.39 19.44
CA LEU A 14 4.13 32.11 19.33
C LEU A 14 3.93 31.74 17.86
N PHE A 15 4.47 30.57 17.51
CA PHE A 15 3.80 29.56 16.72
C PHE A 15 2.99 30.03 15.51
N ALA A 16 3.66 30.11 14.38
CA ALA A 16 3.08 29.64 13.13
C ALA A 16 4.16 28.92 12.32
N PHE A 17 4.77 27.89 12.92
CA PHE A 17 5.24 26.76 12.13
C PHE A 17 3.97 26.18 11.50
N LEU A 18 3.62 26.64 10.30
CA LEU A 18 2.87 25.81 9.38
C LEU A 18 3.75 24.59 9.15
N THR A 19 3.59 23.59 10.03
CA THR A 19 3.98 22.23 9.72
C THR A 19 3.09 21.85 8.55
N LEU A 20 3.56 22.16 7.35
CA LEU A 20 3.20 21.45 6.14
C LEU A 20 3.52 20.00 6.45
N ALA A 21 2.52 19.30 7.00
CA ALA A 21 2.62 17.88 7.26
C ALA A 21 2.94 17.26 5.89
N PRO A 22 4.12 16.66 5.69
CA PRO A 22 4.29 15.84 4.51
C PRO A 22 3.22 14.77 4.65
N ALA A 23 2.27 14.74 3.70
CA ALA A 23 1.35 13.64 3.57
C ALA A 23 2.20 12.37 3.66
N ALA A 24 2.07 11.64 4.77
CA ALA A 24 2.85 10.45 5.01
C ALA A 24 2.68 9.58 3.76
N PRO A 25 3.77 9.12 3.12
CA PRO A 25 3.65 8.33 1.91
C PRO A 25 2.89 7.07 2.28
N GLY A 26 1.60 7.05 1.95
CA GLY A 26 0.83 5.84 1.90
C GLY A 26 1.57 4.94 0.93
N GLN A 27 2.22 3.91 1.46
CA GLN A 27 3.15 3.03 0.77
C GLN A 27 2.63 2.77 -0.65
N THR A 28 3.22 3.45 -1.63
CA THR A 28 3.01 3.16 -3.03
C THR A 28 3.45 1.73 -3.18
N THR A 29 2.53 0.82 -3.50
CA THR A 29 2.85 -0.61 -3.58
C THR A 29 3.76 -0.81 -4.78
N ASP A 30 5.07 -0.72 -4.59
CA ASP A 30 6.05 -0.91 -5.65
C ASP A 30 5.86 -2.30 -6.25
N PRO A 31 5.51 -2.41 -7.54
CA PRO A 31 5.32 -3.70 -8.20
C PRO A 31 6.57 -4.59 -8.11
N ALA A 32 7.77 -4.01 -8.07
CA ALA A 32 9.01 -4.77 -7.92
C ALA A 32 9.16 -5.36 -6.51
N ALA A 33 8.93 -4.57 -5.46
CA ALA A 33 8.90 -5.06 -4.09
C ALA A 33 7.84 -6.16 -3.87
N LYS A 34 6.62 -5.96 -4.40
CA LYS A 34 5.55 -6.97 -4.34
C LYS A 34 5.94 -8.24 -5.10
N MET A 35 6.57 -8.10 -6.27
CA MET A 35 7.09 -9.23 -7.03
C MET A 35 8.13 -10.02 -6.23
N GLN A 36 9.06 -9.33 -5.57
CA GLN A 36 10.09 -9.97 -4.76
C GLN A 36 9.49 -10.76 -3.60
N ALA A 37 8.52 -10.20 -2.89
CA ALA A 37 7.83 -10.89 -1.79
C ALA A 37 7.08 -12.13 -2.29
N LEU A 38 6.28 -12.01 -3.36
CA LEU A 38 5.55 -13.14 -3.94
C LEU A 38 6.50 -14.20 -4.51
N SER A 39 7.62 -13.79 -5.11
CA SER A 39 8.67 -14.67 -5.59
C SER A 39 9.19 -15.60 -4.49
N GLN A 40 9.46 -15.04 -3.30
CA GLN A 40 9.97 -15.81 -2.18
C GLN A 40 8.90 -16.75 -1.62
N GLN A 41 7.68 -16.26 -1.42
CA GLN A 41 6.60 -17.04 -0.83
C GLN A 41 6.14 -18.19 -1.74
N LEU A 42 5.99 -17.92 -3.04
CA LEU A 42 5.51 -18.90 -4.04
C LEU A 42 6.64 -19.71 -4.67
N LYS A 43 7.90 -19.48 -4.27
CA LYS A 43 9.09 -20.10 -4.87
C LYS A 43 9.08 -20.01 -6.40
N LEU A 44 8.85 -18.80 -6.93
CA LEU A 44 8.70 -18.59 -8.37
C LEU A 44 10.02 -18.82 -9.11
N THR A 45 9.94 -19.50 -10.26
CA THR A 45 11.08 -19.59 -11.19
C THR A 45 11.37 -18.22 -11.82
N PRO A 46 12.59 -17.98 -12.34
CA PRO A 46 12.90 -16.73 -13.04
C PRO A 46 11.92 -16.42 -14.18
N GLN A 47 11.52 -17.44 -14.95
CA GLN A 47 10.54 -17.30 -16.02
C GLN A 47 9.15 -16.89 -15.50
N GLN A 48 8.68 -17.53 -14.42
CA GLN A 48 7.39 -17.17 -13.81
C GLN A 48 7.38 -15.72 -13.31
N LYS A 49 8.50 -15.25 -12.70
CA LYS A 49 8.63 -13.85 -12.26
C LYS A 49 8.52 -12.88 -13.43
N MET A 50 9.22 -13.14 -14.54
CA MET A 50 9.16 -12.29 -15.73
C MET A 50 7.75 -12.20 -16.30
N GLN A 51 7.02 -13.31 -16.34
CA GLN A 51 5.65 -13.35 -16.85
C GLN A 51 4.63 -12.71 -15.89
N MET A 52 4.85 -12.82 -14.57
CA MET A 52 3.94 -12.27 -13.56
C MET A 52 4.12 -10.75 -13.36
N LEU A 53 5.30 -10.20 -13.66
CA LEU A 53 5.61 -8.78 -13.44
C LEU A 53 4.69 -7.82 -14.20
N PRO A 54 4.43 -7.99 -15.51
CA PRO A 54 3.49 -7.12 -16.22
C PRO A 54 2.07 -7.20 -15.65
N ILE A 55 1.63 -8.36 -15.16
CA ILE A 55 0.32 -8.52 -14.51
C ILE A 55 0.25 -7.67 -13.24
N LEU A 56 1.26 -7.74 -12.36
CA LEU A 56 1.31 -6.92 -11.15
C LEU A 56 1.39 -5.42 -11.45
N LYS A 57 2.16 -5.03 -12.48
CA LYS A 57 2.24 -3.64 -12.93
C LYS A 57 0.87 -3.12 -13.42
N ALA A 58 0.08 -3.98 -14.07
CA ALA A 58 -1.27 -3.62 -14.52
C ALA A 58 -2.30 -3.58 -13.36
N GLU A 59 -2.20 -4.49 -12.39
CA GLU A 59 -3.07 -4.48 -11.20
C GLU A 59 -2.78 -3.29 -10.28
N GLY A 60 -1.51 -2.91 -10.11
CA GLY A 60 -1.05 -1.91 -9.13
C GLY A 60 -1.85 -0.61 -9.11
N PRO A 61 -1.96 0.13 -10.23
CA PRO A 61 -2.73 1.38 -10.30
C PRO A 61 -4.20 1.21 -9.93
N LYS A 62 -4.83 0.10 -10.32
CA LYS A 62 -6.24 -0.19 -9.98
C LYS A 62 -6.41 -0.41 -8.47
N ILE A 63 -5.48 -1.15 -7.86
CA ILE A 63 -5.46 -1.38 -6.41
C ILE A 63 -5.26 -0.07 -5.65
N GLU A 64 -4.33 0.79 -6.09
CA GLU A 64 -4.10 2.10 -5.45
C GLU A 64 -5.32 3.01 -5.56
N ALA A 65 -5.98 3.05 -6.72
CA ALA A 65 -7.21 3.81 -6.90
C ALA A 65 -8.30 3.40 -5.89
N ILE A 66 -8.49 2.10 -5.65
CA ILE A 66 -9.45 1.59 -4.67
C ILE A 66 -9.00 1.92 -3.24
N LYS A 67 -7.72 1.72 -2.91
CA LYS A 67 -7.18 2.05 -1.58
C LYS A 67 -7.44 3.51 -1.24
N ASN A 68 -7.19 4.41 -2.19
CA ASN A 68 -7.23 5.86 -1.99
C ASN A 68 -8.61 6.48 -2.17
N ASN A 69 -9.60 5.75 -2.70
CA ASN A 69 -10.96 6.27 -2.86
C ASN A 69 -11.66 6.42 -1.48
N PRO A 70 -11.94 7.65 -0.99
CA PRO A 70 -12.55 7.85 0.33
C PRO A 70 -14.04 7.51 0.35
N SER A 71 -14.70 7.55 -0.80
CA SER A 71 -16.14 7.33 -0.96
C SER A 71 -16.52 5.84 -0.94
N LEU A 72 -15.56 4.93 -1.11
CA LEU A 72 -15.83 3.49 -1.07
C LEU A 72 -15.79 2.95 0.37
N PRO A 73 -16.90 2.37 0.88
CA PRO A 73 -16.89 1.67 2.15
C PRO A 73 -16.00 0.40 2.07
N PRO A 74 -15.47 -0.09 3.22
CA PRO A 74 -14.51 -1.19 3.24
C PRO A 74 -14.99 -2.46 2.49
N MET A 75 -16.26 -2.82 2.64
CA MET A 75 -16.83 -3.99 1.95
C MET A 75 -16.84 -3.83 0.42
N GLN A 76 -17.05 -2.63 -0.09
CA GLN A 76 -17.01 -2.39 -1.54
C GLN A 76 -15.57 -2.41 -2.07
N LYS A 77 -14.61 -1.89 -1.30
CA LYS A 77 -13.18 -2.01 -1.64
C LYS A 77 -12.75 -3.46 -1.80
N MET A 78 -13.18 -4.34 -0.88
CA MET A 78 -12.90 -5.78 -0.99
C MET A 78 -13.42 -6.37 -2.29
N LYS A 79 -14.70 -6.14 -2.61
CA LYS A 79 -15.31 -6.66 -3.84
C LYS A 79 -14.51 -6.21 -5.07
N GLN A 80 -14.06 -4.96 -5.10
CA GLN A 80 -13.26 -4.45 -6.21
C GLN A 80 -11.84 -5.05 -6.23
N PHE A 81 -11.22 -5.32 -5.08
CA PHE A 81 -9.95 -6.06 -5.03
C PHE A 81 -10.08 -7.48 -5.59
N HIS A 82 -11.13 -8.21 -5.20
CA HIS A 82 -11.40 -9.54 -5.77
C HIS A 82 -11.65 -9.47 -7.27
N ALA A 83 -12.38 -8.46 -7.75
CA ALA A 83 -12.62 -8.28 -9.18
C ALA A 83 -11.31 -8.10 -9.96
N ILE A 84 -10.40 -7.23 -9.49
CA ILE A 84 -9.08 -7.05 -10.12
C ILE A 84 -8.29 -8.36 -10.14
N HIS A 85 -8.32 -9.14 -9.06
CA HIS A 85 -7.63 -10.42 -9.00
C HIS A 85 -8.27 -11.50 -9.88
N ALA A 86 -9.58 -11.43 -10.10
CA ALA A 86 -10.30 -12.33 -11.00
C ALA A 86 -10.00 -12.01 -12.47
N GLU A 87 -9.83 -10.74 -12.83
CA GLU A 87 -9.45 -10.32 -14.19
C GLU A 87 -8.13 -10.98 -14.66
N SER A 88 -7.15 -11.14 -13.76
CA SER A 88 -5.85 -11.74 -14.07
C SER A 88 -5.78 -13.25 -13.85
N ALA A 89 -6.82 -13.86 -13.26
CA ALA A 89 -6.84 -15.28 -12.89
C ALA A 89 -6.48 -16.23 -14.05
N PRO A 90 -7.06 -16.11 -15.27
CA PRO A 90 -6.75 -17.02 -16.36
C PRO A 90 -5.30 -16.94 -16.84
N GLN A 91 -4.67 -15.77 -16.71
CA GLN A 91 -3.26 -15.58 -17.08
C GLN A 91 -2.34 -16.17 -16.01
N LEU A 92 -2.66 -15.94 -14.73
CA LEU A 92 -1.88 -16.47 -13.62
C LEU A 92 -1.94 -18.00 -13.54
N GLN A 93 -3.08 -18.62 -13.86
CA GLN A 93 -3.21 -20.08 -13.93
C GLN A 93 -2.39 -20.74 -15.04
N LYS A 94 -1.99 -19.99 -16.07
CA LYS A 94 -1.07 -20.47 -17.13
C LYS A 94 0.40 -20.36 -16.71
N ILE A 95 0.72 -19.46 -15.78
CA ILE A 95 2.09 -19.16 -15.34
C ILE A 95 2.44 -19.99 -14.09
N LEU A 96 1.49 -20.12 -13.17
CA LEU A 96 1.70 -20.74 -11.86
C LEU A 96 1.21 -22.19 -11.86
N SER A 97 1.88 -23.04 -11.08
CA SER A 97 1.33 -24.35 -10.78
C SER A 97 0.04 -24.22 -9.97
N PRO A 98 -0.84 -25.25 -9.95
CA PRO A 98 -2.08 -25.21 -9.15
C PRO A 98 -1.83 -24.89 -7.67
N ALA A 99 -0.78 -25.46 -7.08
CA ALA A 99 -0.39 -25.21 -5.70
C ALA A 99 0.08 -23.76 -5.48
N GLN A 100 0.90 -23.22 -6.40
CA GLN A 100 1.35 -21.83 -6.34
C GLN A 100 0.18 -20.85 -6.49
N TYR A 101 -0.75 -21.13 -7.40
CA TYR A 101 -1.94 -20.31 -7.60
C TYR A 101 -2.83 -20.32 -6.35
N GLN A 102 -3.06 -21.48 -5.74
CA GLN A 102 -3.82 -21.58 -4.49
C GLN A 102 -3.16 -20.80 -3.36
N GLN A 103 -1.83 -20.87 -3.24
CA GLN A 103 -1.10 -20.09 -2.24
C GLN A 103 -1.18 -18.58 -2.53
N LEU A 104 -1.13 -18.16 -3.80
CA LEU A 104 -1.34 -16.76 -4.17
C LEU A 104 -2.72 -16.25 -3.74
N GLN A 105 -3.77 -17.07 -3.92
CA GLN A 105 -5.11 -16.71 -3.46
C GLN A 105 -5.14 -16.52 -1.94
N ALA A 106 -4.53 -17.44 -1.18
CA ALA A 106 -4.45 -17.33 0.27
C ALA A 106 -3.73 -16.05 0.73
N ILE A 107 -2.63 -15.69 0.07
CA ILE A 107 -1.89 -14.44 0.35
C ILE A 107 -2.78 -13.22 0.10
N ARG A 108 -3.45 -13.16 -1.06
CA ARG A 108 -4.37 -12.08 -1.43
C ARG A 108 -5.52 -11.92 -0.43
N GLU A 109 -6.14 -13.03 -0.04
CA GLU A 109 -7.20 -13.04 0.99
C GLU A 109 -6.68 -12.53 2.34
N GLN A 110 -5.48 -12.96 2.75
CA GLN A 110 -4.89 -12.52 3.99
C GLN A 110 -4.58 -11.01 3.99
N ASP A 111 -4.07 -10.48 2.87
CA ASP A 111 -3.79 -9.05 2.72
C ASP A 111 -5.07 -8.22 2.82
N ILE A 112 -6.17 -8.67 2.18
CA ILE A 112 -7.48 -8.03 2.29
C ILE A 112 -7.96 -8.03 3.75
N LYS A 113 -7.88 -9.18 4.45
CA LYS A 113 -8.29 -9.29 5.86
C LYS A 113 -7.47 -8.37 6.77
N LYS A 114 -6.13 -8.32 6.59
CA LYS A 114 -5.25 -7.43 7.34
C LYS A 114 -5.61 -5.96 7.13
N ALA A 115 -5.90 -5.56 5.88
CA ALA A 115 -6.30 -4.20 5.57
C ALA A 115 -7.61 -3.81 6.28
N ILE A 116 -8.59 -4.71 6.35
CA ILE A 116 -9.84 -4.47 7.10
C ILE A 116 -9.57 -4.35 8.60
N ALA A 117 -8.80 -5.28 9.17
CA ALA A 117 -8.49 -5.30 10.59
C ALA A 117 -7.78 -4.01 11.02
N ALA A 118 -6.79 -3.57 10.25
CA ALA A 118 -6.08 -2.31 10.49
C ALA A 118 -7.04 -1.11 10.46
N LYS A 119 -7.97 -1.05 9.50
CA LYS A 119 -8.98 0.03 9.44
C LYS A 119 -9.98 -0.02 10.59
N ARG A 120 -10.34 -1.20 11.09
CA ARG A 120 -11.23 -1.34 12.24
C ARG A 120 -10.55 -0.89 13.53
N ALA A 121 -9.27 -1.22 13.70
CA ALA A 121 -8.49 -0.82 14.88
C ALA A 121 -8.17 0.68 14.93
N ALA A 122 -8.20 1.37 13.78
CA ALA A 122 -7.97 2.82 13.68
C ALA A 122 -9.25 3.67 13.86
N ARG A 123 -10.39 3.05 14.18
CA ARG A 123 -11.65 3.72 14.51
C ARG A 123 -11.92 3.60 16.00
#